data_AF-A0A919KA37-F1
#
_entry.id   AF-A0A919KA37-F1
#
_cell.length_a   1.000
_cell.length_b   1.000
_cell.length_c   1.000
_cell.angle_alpha   90.00
_cell.angle_beta   90.00
_cell.angle_gamma   90.00
#
_symmetry.space_group_name_H-M   'P 1'
#
loop_
_entity.id
_entity.type
_entity.pdbx_description
1 polymer ?
#
loop_
_entity_poly.entity_id
_entity_poly.type
_entity_poly.pdbx_seq_one_letter_code
_entity_poly.pdbx_strand_id
1 'polypeptide(L)'
;MPSQGTSRRALLKAAGVGAGVAAASGLGILRALPAQAATHPGMLHTQADLDRMRTQVNAGAQPWKAGWDRLVANSHSQSSWTPRPTATVIRGGEGQNYTAFYNDVHAAYQNALRYRISGSTAHGDKARDILNAWSGTLQAINGNADRFLAAGIYGYQFANAAELMRGYSGFDLDRFKNMMLNIFYPMNNNFLNNHNDACITNYWANWDLCNMNSILAIGILCDDQAKINQAINYFKNGAGNGSIMNAIPFLHSGGLAQWQESGRDQGHTMMGVGLMGTFCEMAWNQGQDLYGYSSNRFMQACEYIAKYNLGQSVPFTTYRWGSGQNCAQQQQTAISANSRGQDRPVWALVHAHYAARRGLSVPNITAYLNRVRPEGGGGDYGSASGGFDQLGFGTLAHTQTGGSSTPAVGINRVQSYNFTDRYVRHIDYDVRIDPDVSPAEDAQWRLAPGLSNSASGYVSIESVNFPGHYLRHADYDFALVQNDGSAQFAADATFRRVAGLADSAAVSFQSVNFTDRYIRHSDYLLRLDPADTDTARADATFRITS
;
A
#
# COMPACT_ATOMS: atom_id res chain seq x y z
N MET A 1 39.20 11.97 62.14
CA MET A 1 39.91 11.04 63.06
C MET A 1 38.86 10.19 63.76
N PRO A 2 39.13 8.93 64.16
CA PRO A 2 40.24 8.06 63.75
C PRO A 2 39.79 6.61 63.39
N SER A 3 40.76 5.85 62.87
CA SER A 3 41.11 4.45 63.18
C SER A 3 40.04 3.34 63.20
N GLN A 4 40.14 2.34 62.30
CA GLN A 4 40.95 1.10 62.39
C GLN A 4 40.34 0.01 63.29
N GLY A 5 40.73 -1.26 63.06
CA GLY A 5 40.73 -2.27 64.13
C GLY A 5 40.01 -3.59 63.83
N THR A 6 40.38 -4.28 62.75
CA THR A 6 40.08 -5.71 62.58
C THR A 6 40.65 -6.57 63.71
N SER A 7 39.96 -7.65 64.13
CA SER A 7 40.48 -8.89 64.77
C SER A 7 39.39 -9.57 65.66
N ARG A 8 39.16 -10.89 65.73
CA ARG A 8 39.73 -12.09 65.06
C ARG A 8 38.88 -13.34 65.41
N ARG A 9 39.07 -14.42 64.62
CA ARG A 9 38.93 -15.87 64.99
C ARG A 9 37.50 -16.41 65.26
N ALA A 10 37.16 -17.66 64.94
CA ALA A 10 37.86 -18.71 64.15
C ALA A 10 36.94 -19.93 63.81
N LEU A 11 37.51 -20.87 63.03
CA LEU A 11 37.21 -22.32 62.97
C LEU A 11 36.04 -22.84 62.08
N LEU A 12 36.42 -23.12 60.82
CA LEU A 12 36.51 -24.46 60.20
C LEU A 12 35.26 -25.26 59.72
N LYS A 13 35.44 -25.82 58.50
CA LYS A 13 34.79 -27.00 57.84
C LYS A 13 33.48 -26.83 57.05
N ALA A 14 33.66 -26.45 55.78
CA ALA A 14 33.30 -27.21 54.57
C ALA A 14 32.01 -28.07 54.51
N ALA A 15 31.14 -27.74 53.55
CA ALA A 15 30.79 -28.59 52.39
C ALA A 15 29.91 -27.80 51.37
N GLY A 16 29.88 -28.23 50.09
CA GLY A 16 28.75 -27.92 49.20
C GLY A 16 28.86 -26.76 48.19
N VAL A 17 29.70 -26.94 47.17
CA VAL A 17 29.49 -26.60 45.73
C VAL A 17 28.33 -25.64 45.35
N GLY A 18 28.62 -24.58 44.58
CA GLY A 18 27.59 -23.93 43.75
C GLY A 18 27.90 -22.53 43.19
N ALA A 19 28.48 -22.46 41.98
CA ALA A 19 28.46 -21.33 41.04
C ALA A 19 28.60 -19.89 41.58
N GLY A 20 29.85 -19.37 41.59
CA GLY A 20 30.08 -17.92 41.58
C GLY A 20 29.67 -17.29 40.24
N VAL A 21 28.96 -16.17 40.27
CA VAL A 21 28.50 -15.44 39.08
C VAL A 21 29.69 -14.81 38.36
N ALA A 22 30.10 -15.40 37.23
CA ALA A 22 30.95 -14.74 36.25
C ALA A 22 30.08 -13.83 35.38
N ALA A 23 30.14 -12.52 35.62
CA ALA A 23 29.50 -11.53 34.75
C ALA A 23 30.24 -11.47 33.41
N ALA A 24 29.80 -12.30 32.45
CA ALA A 24 30.27 -12.22 31.08
C ALA A 24 29.71 -10.96 30.42
N SER A 25 30.59 -9.98 30.16
CA SER A 25 30.28 -8.79 29.38
C SER A 25 30.01 -9.16 27.91
N GLY A 26 28.81 -9.67 27.66
CA GLY A 26 28.30 -9.98 26.33
C GLY A 26 28.10 -8.70 25.53
N LEU A 27 29.17 -8.21 24.90
CA LEU A 27 29.08 -7.36 23.71
C LEU A 27 28.46 -8.19 22.59
N GLY A 28 27.14 -8.36 22.67
CA GLY A 28 26.34 -8.91 21.60
C GLY A 28 26.49 -8.00 20.40
N ILE A 29 27.29 -8.43 19.43
CA ILE A 29 27.28 -7.85 18.10
C ILE A 29 25.89 -8.16 17.55
N LEU A 30 24.99 -7.18 17.70
CA LEU A 30 23.74 -7.12 16.95
C LEU A 30 24.14 -7.12 15.48
N ARG A 31 24.16 -8.31 14.87
CA ARG A 31 24.11 -8.43 13.42
C ARG A 31 22.80 -7.76 13.04
N ALA A 32 22.90 -6.52 12.54
CA ALA A 32 21.82 -5.92 11.80
C ALA A 32 21.40 -6.93 10.74
N LEU A 33 20.13 -7.32 10.77
CA LEU A 33 19.55 -8.04 9.64
C LEU A 33 19.82 -7.19 8.39
N PRO A 34 20.26 -7.78 7.28
CA PRO A 34 20.48 -7.02 6.06
C PRO A 34 19.19 -6.25 5.75
N ALA A 35 19.32 -4.95 5.46
CA ALA A 35 18.16 -4.15 5.11
C ALA A 35 17.45 -4.83 3.93
N GLN A 36 16.14 -5.07 4.07
CA GLN A 36 15.33 -5.62 2.99
C GLN A 36 15.49 -4.70 1.78
N ALA A 37 15.96 -5.24 0.65
CA ALA A 37 16.09 -4.45 -0.57
C ALA A 37 14.69 -3.96 -1.01
N ALA A 38 14.63 -2.75 -1.57
CA ALA A 38 13.38 -2.20 -2.08
C ALA A 38 12.83 -3.09 -3.20
N THR A 39 11.51 -3.29 -3.22
CA THR A 39 10.84 -4.04 -4.28
C THR A 39 10.75 -3.18 -5.54
N HIS A 40 11.12 -3.76 -6.69
CA HIS A 40 11.23 -3.06 -7.97
C HIS A 40 10.57 -3.84 -9.13
N PRO A 41 9.69 -3.21 -9.94
CA PRO A 41 9.06 -1.93 -9.68
C PRO A 41 8.12 -2.03 -8.46
N GLY A 42 8.15 -1.03 -7.57
CA GLY A 42 7.38 -1.09 -6.31
C GLY A 42 6.99 0.25 -5.72
N MET A 43 6.87 1.30 -6.54
CA MET A 43 6.21 2.55 -6.15
C MET A 43 4.70 2.45 -6.39
N LEU A 44 4.09 3.27 -7.25
CA LEU A 44 2.65 3.19 -7.55
C LEU A 44 2.23 1.95 -8.35
N HIS A 45 3.17 1.28 -9.02
CA HIS A 45 2.92 0.11 -9.86
C HIS A 45 3.91 -1.00 -9.55
N THR A 46 3.39 -2.20 -9.32
CA THR A 46 4.17 -3.45 -9.31
C THR A 46 4.29 -4.03 -10.72
N GLN A 47 5.14 -5.04 -10.91
CA GLN A 47 5.22 -5.76 -12.19
C GLN A 47 3.88 -6.43 -12.55
N ALA A 48 3.18 -6.98 -11.54
CA ALA A 48 1.84 -7.55 -11.71
C ALA A 48 0.79 -6.52 -12.15
N ASP A 49 0.87 -5.27 -11.71
CA ASP A 49 -0.01 -4.19 -12.19
C ASP A 49 0.22 -3.85 -13.65
N LEU A 50 1.49 -3.82 -14.08
CA LEU A 50 1.88 -3.55 -15.47
C LEU A 50 1.44 -4.69 -16.40
N ASP A 51 1.62 -5.94 -15.99
CA ASP A 51 1.20 -7.11 -16.78
C ASP A 51 -0.34 -7.26 -16.79
N ARG A 52 -1.04 -6.89 -15.70
CA ARG A 52 -2.50 -6.74 -15.69
C ARG A 52 -2.97 -5.70 -16.70
N MET A 53 -2.40 -4.50 -16.66
CA MET A 53 -2.73 -3.42 -17.62
C MET A 53 -2.52 -3.88 -19.06
N ARG A 54 -1.34 -4.44 -19.40
CA ARG A 54 -1.05 -4.99 -20.73
C ARG A 54 -2.08 -6.02 -21.16
N THR A 55 -2.34 -7.02 -20.31
CA THR A 55 -3.25 -8.13 -20.63
C THR A 55 -4.66 -7.63 -20.90
N GLN A 56 -5.20 -6.76 -20.04
CA GLN A 56 -6.56 -6.26 -20.18
C GLN A 56 -6.73 -5.28 -21.34
N VAL A 57 -5.74 -4.43 -21.61
CA VAL A 57 -5.73 -3.54 -22.78
C VAL A 57 -5.67 -4.34 -24.09
N ASN A 58 -4.79 -5.35 -24.18
CA ASN A 58 -4.67 -6.20 -25.36
C ASN A 58 -5.94 -7.05 -25.60
N ALA A 59 -6.64 -7.46 -24.54
CA ALA A 59 -7.94 -8.12 -24.62
C ALA A 59 -9.11 -7.17 -24.96
N GLY A 60 -8.89 -5.85 -25.02
CA GLY A 60 -9.95 -4.86 -25.19
C GLY A 60 -10.91 -4.75 -23.99
N ALA A 61 -10.53 -5.29 -22.84
CA ALA A 61 -11.40 -5.46 -21.68
C ALA A 61 -11.72 -4.12 -21.00
N GLN A 62 -12.97 -3.95 -20.58
CA GLN A 62 -13.42 -2.75 -19.87
C GLN A 62 -13.33 -2.94 -18.34
N PRO A 63 -12.94 -1.90 -17.58
CA PRO A 63 -12.72 -0.52 -18.01
C PRO A 63 -11.27 -0.17 -18.43
N TRP A 64 -10.32 -1.11 -18.43
CA TRP A 64 -8.92 -0.85 -18.79
C TRP A 64 -8.78 -0.24 -20.17
N LYS A 65 -9.53 -0.74 -21.17
CA LYS A 65 -9.51 -0.21 -22.54
C LYS A 65 -9.94 1.25 -22.59
N ALA A 66 -10.99 1.65 -21.85
CA ALA A 66 -11.39 3.05 -21.76
C ALA A 66 -10.33 3.94 -21.05
N GLY A 67 -9.67 3.42 -20.02
CA GLY A 67 -8.54 4.11 -19.38
C GLY A 67 -7.31 4.25 -20.30
N TRP A 68 -7.04 3.24 -21.12
CA TRP A 68 -6.01 3.25 -22.15
C TRP A 68 -6.33 4.23 -23.28
N ASP A 69 -7.56 4.25 -23.77
CA ASP A 69 -7.96 5.18 -24.84
C ASP A 69 -7.85 6.64 -24.36
N ARG A 70 -8.15 6.89 -23.08
CA ARG A 70 -7.92 8.19 -22.44
C ARG A 70 -6.43 8.56 -22.33
N LEU A 71 -5.56 7.61 -21.98
CA LEU A 71 -4.11 7.78 -22.05
C LEU A 71 -3.67 8.09 -23.49
N VAL A 72 -4.12 7.31 -24.47
CA VAL A 72 -3.72 7.46 -25.88
C VAL A 72 -4.09 8.82 -26.46
N ALA A 73 -5.25 9.36 -26.08
CA ALA A 73 -5.74 10.67 -26.53
C ALA A 73 -5.04 11.87 -25.86
N ASN A 74 -4.37 11.70 -24.72
CA ASN A 74 -3.73 12.80 -24.00
C ASN A 74 -2.49 13.33 -24.75
N SER A 75 -2.34 14.65 -24.87
CA SER A 75 -1.22 15.28 -25.59
C SER A 75 0.15 15.02 -24.95
N HIS A 76 0.20 14.77 -23.65
CA HIS A 76 1.42 14.40 -22.92
C HIS A 76 1.87 12.96 -23.22
N SER A 77 0.95 12.09 -23.68
CA SER A 77 1.23 10.69 -24.02
C SER A 77 1.85 10.47 -25.40
N GLN A 78 2.18 11.54 -26.14
CA GLN A 78 2.70 11.43 -27.51
C GLN A 78 4.22 11.29 -27.52
N SER A 79 4.74 10.35 -28.32
CA SER A 79 6.18 10.11 -28.51
C SER A 79 6.89 11.26 -29.25
N SER A 80 6.14 12.22 -29.81
CA SER A 80 6.63 13.45 -30.41
C SER A 80 6.83 14.61 -29.41
N TRP A 81 6.59 14.40 -28.11
CA TRP A 81 6.73 15.45 -27.09
C TRP A 81 8.16 16.04 -27.04
N THR A 82 8.27 17.35 -26.86
CA THR A 82 9.55 18.06 -26.72
C THR A 82 9.73 18.54 -25.28
N PRO A 83 10.67 17.97 -24.50
CA PRO A 83 10.95 18.46 -23.15
C PRO A 83 11.59 19.85 -23.17
N ARG A 84 11.38 20.59 -22.09
CA ARG A 84 11.88 21.95 -21.83
C ARG A 84 12.65 21.98 -20.50
N PRO A 85 13.75 21.21 -20.39
CA PRO A 85 14.53 21.14 -19.17
C PRO A 85 15.08 22.53 -18.82
N THR A 86 15.04 22.87 -17.53
CA THR A 86 15.45 24.19 -17.04
C THR A 86 16.35 24.02 -15.81
N ALA A 87 17.44 24.80 -15.72
CA ALA A 87 18.41 24.69 -14.65
C ALA A 87 17.84 25.00 -13.25
N THR A 88 16.91 25.96 -13.16
CA THR A 88 16.22 26.30 -11.92
C THR A 88 14.71 26.27 -12.12
N VAL A 89 14.01 25.41 -11.38
CA VAL A 89 12.56 25.41 -11.31
C VAL A 89 12.11 26.38 -10.21
N ILE A 90 11.38 27.42 -10.58
CA ILE A 90 10.85 28.44 -9.68
C ILE A 90 9.34 28.25 -9.54
N ARG A 91 8.85 28.04 -8.32
CA ARG A 91 7.41 28.01 -8.00
C ARG A 91 7.09 29.06 -6.93
N GLY A 92 6.20 29.99 -7.29
CA GLY A 92 5.81 31.13 -6.47
C GLY A 92 6.88 32.22 -6.37
N GLY A 93 6.44 33.48 -6.33
CA GLY A 93 7.32 34.66 -6.43
C GLY A 93 7.60 35.09 -7.87
N GLU A 94 8.59 35.97 -8.04
CA GLU A 94 9.03 36.48 -9.33
C GLU A 94 9.69 35.36 -10.18
N GLY A 95 9.50 35.41 -11.50
CA GLY A 95 10.14 34.46 -12.43
C GLY A 95 9.61 33.02 -12.39
N GLN A 96 8.44 32.77 -11.82
CA GLN A 96 7.85 31.42 -11.76
C GLN A 96 7.78 30.73 -13.14
N ASN A 97 8.33 29.52 -13.25
CA ASN A 97 8.49 28.80 -14.52
C ASN A 97 8.09 27.30 -14.43
N TYR A 98 7.70 26.83 -13.26
CA TYR A 98 7.41 25.43 -12.92
C TYR A 98 6.35 24.73 -13.81
N THR A 99 5.60 25.48 -14.62
CA THR A 99 4.72 24.94 -15.67
C THR A 99 5.47 24.05 -16.65
N ALA A 100 6.67 24.41 -17.09
CA ALA A 100 7.45 23.55 -17.98
C ALA A 100 7.74 22.18 -17.33
N PHE A 101 8.04 22.19 -16.02
CA PHE A 101 8.43 21.00 -15.29
C PHE A 101 7.26 20.01 -15.08
N TYR A 102 6.10 20.45 -14.60
CA TYR A 102 5.00 19.49 -14.34
C TYR A 102 4.46 18.87 -15.64
N ASN A 103 4.39 19.62 -16.74
CA ASN A 103 3.93 19.05 -18.02
C ASN A 103 4.91 17.96 -18.50
N ASP A 104 6.22 18.20 -18.37
CA ASP A 104 7.24 17.24 -18.78
C ASP A 104 7.31 15.99 -17.86
N VAL A 105 7.17 16.15 -16.54
CA VAL A 105 7.09 15.01 -15.60
C VAL A 105 5.91 14.10 -15.95
N HIS A 106 4.76 14.69 -16.26
CA HIS A 106 3.59 13.92 -16.67
C HIS A 106 3.76 13.30 -18.07
N ALA A 107 4.40 13.99 -19.02
CA ALA A 107 4.75 13.41 -20.31
C ALA A 107 5.72 12.23 -20.19
N ALA A 108 6.69 12.28 -19.27
CA ALA A 108 7.59 11.16 -18.99
C ALA A 108 6.83 9.95 -18.42
N TYR A 109 6.01 10.16 -17.38
CA TYR A 109 5.19 9.09 -16.78
C TYR A 109 4.21 8.46 -17.78
N GLN A 110 3.52 9.30 -18.56
CA GLN A 110 2.55 8.84 -19.54
C GLN A 110 3.19 8.07 -20.69
N ASN A 111 4.32 8.54 -21.23
CA ASN A 111 5.08 7.78 -22.23
C ASN A 111 5.66 6.48 -21.64
N ALA A 112 6.08 6.46 -20.36
CA ALA A 112 6.50 5.24 -19.68
C ALA A 112 5.35 4.23 -19.57
N LEU A 113 4.13 4.65 -19.21
CA LEU A 113 2.95 3.77 -19.25
C LEU A 113 2.65 3.27 -20.67
N ARG A 114 2.68 4.15 -21.69
CA ARG A 114 2.51 3.76 -23.10
C ARG A 114 3.49 2.66 -23.50
N TYR A 115 4.77 2.79 -23.12
CA TYR A 115 5.80 1.78 -23.34
C TYR A 115 5.53 0.48 -22.57
N ARG A 116 5.35 0.55 -21.24
CA ARG A 116 5.22 -0.64 -20.38
C ARG A 116 3.99 -1.47 -20.74
N ILE A 117 2.91 -0.84 -21.23
CA ILE A 117 1.70 -1.52 -21.68
C ILE A 117 1.87 -2.06 -23.11
N SER A 118 2.17 -1.20 -24.10
CA SER A 118 2.14 -1.58 -25.53
C SER A 118 3.44 -2.19 -26.10
N GLY A 119 4.56 -2.06 -25.40
CA GLY A 119 5.90 -2.41 -25.90
C GLY A 119 6.50 -1.42 -26.90
N SER A 120 5.80 -0.33 -27.24
CA SER A 120 6.27 0.65 -28.23
C SER A 120 7.52 1.41 -27.76
N THR A 121 8.66 1.12 -28.40
CA THR A 121 9.97 1.72 -28.11
C THR A 121 9.97 3.24 -28.32
N ALA A 122 9.21 3.77 -29.28
CA ALA A 122 9.12 5.22 -29.49
C ALA A 122 8.60 5.98 -28.25
N HIS A 123 7.73 5.37 -27.44
CA HIS A 123 7.31 5.94 -26.17
C HIS A 123 8.35 5.70 -25.06
N GLY A 124 9.03 4.55 -25.04
CA GLY A 124 10.10 4.26 -24.08
C GLY A 124 11.28 5.23 -24.25
N ASP A 125 11.68 5.45 -25.50
CA ASP A 125 12.67 6.44 -25.91
C ASP A 125 12.25 7.84 -25.48
N LYS A 126 10.99 8.25 -25.72
CA LYS A 126 10.51 9.56 -25.27
C LYS A 126 10.56 9.71 -23.75
N ALA A 127 10.13 8.71 -22.99
CA ALA A 127 10.18 8.74 -21.53
C ALA A 127 11.64 8.87 -21.03
N ARG A 128 12.55 8.03 -21.55
CA ARG A 128 14.00 8.11 -21.30
C ARG A 128 14.54 9.50 -21.60
N ASP A 129 14.25 10.05 -22.77
CA ASP A 129 14.82 11.31 -23.23
C ASP A 129 14.39 12.48 -22.32
N ILE A 130 13.14 12.49 -21.85
CA ILE A 130 12.66 13.50 -20.88
C ILE A 130 13.38 13.34 -19.54
N LEU A 131 13.47 12.12 -19.00
CA LEU A 131 14.16 11.81 -17.73
C LEU A 131 15.66 12.18 -17.79
N ASN A 132 16.32 11.86 -18.90
CA ASN A 132 17.72 12.18 -19.16
C ASN A 132 17.93 13.69 -19.31
N ALA A 133 17.08 14.38 -20.09
CA ALA A 133 17.23 15.81 -20.35
C ALA A 133 17.13 16.64 -19.06
N TRP A 134 16.15 16.34 -18.21
CA TRP A 134 15.99 17.02 -16.92
C TRP A 134 17.09 16.65 -15.92
N SER A 135 17.47 15.38 -15.78
CA SER A 135 18.56 14.96 -14.88
C SER A 135 19.96 15.45 -15.31
N GLY A 136 20.14 15.81 -16.58
CA GLY A 136 21.36 16.47 -17.07
C GLY A 136 21.34 17.99 -16.97
N THR A 137 20.22 18.61 -16.60
CA THR A 137 20.03 20.08 -16.66
C THR A 137 19.65 20.70 -15.32
N LEU A 138 18.79 20.07 -14.53
CA LEU A 138 18.26 20.64 -13.29
C LEU A 138 19.35 20.74 -12.22
N GLN A 139 19.49 21.94 -11.65
CA GLN A 139 20.47 22.28 -10.62
C GLN A 139 19.80 22.74 -9.32
N ALA A 140 18.63 23.39 -9.39
CA ALA A 140 17.94 23.90 -8.21
C ALA A 140 16.41 23.93 -8.35
N ILE A 141 15.73 23.89 -7.21
CA ILE A 141 14.33 24.28 -7.04
C ILE A 141 14.32 25.52 -6.14
N ASN A 142 13.53 26.54 -6.48
CA ASN A 142 13.51 27.83 -5.80
C ASN A 142 12.12 28.48 -5.86
N GLY A 143 11.98 29.68 -5.28
CA GLY A 143 10.74 30.45 -5.18
C GLY A 143 10.40 30.81 -3.74
N ASN A 144 9.16 31.18 -3.49
CA ASN A 144 8.63 31.41 -2.13
C ASN A 144 8.44 30.06 -1.39
N ALA A 145 7.50 29.97 -0.44
CA ALA A 145 7.16 28.70 0.22
C ALA A 145 6.75 27.59 -0.79
N ASP A 146 6.11 27.93 -1.90
CA ASP A 146 5.61 26.98 -2.90
C ASP A 146 6.73 26.15 -3.57
N ARG A 147 8.01 26.52 -3.40
CA ARG A 147 9.16 25.67 -3.76
C ARG A 147 9.07 24.26 -3.13
N PHE A 148 8.56 24.15 -1.91
CA PHE A 148 8.33 22.86 -1.24
C PHE A 148 7.19 22.05 -1.89
N LEU A 149 6.16 22.71 -2.43
CA LEU A 149 5.16 22.02 -3.25
C LEU A 149 5.75 21.55 -4.58
N ALA A 150 6.72 22.27 -5.16
CA ALA A 150 7.43 21.80 -6.36
C ALA A 150 8.32 20.58 -6.08
N ALA A 151 9.11 20.60 -5.00
CA ALA A 151 9.98 19.48 -4.61
C ALA A 151 9.19 18.26 -4.09
N GLY A 152 8.05 18.49 -3.43
CA GLY A 152 7.16 17.44 -2.97
C GLY A 152 6.37 16.80 -4.11
N ILE A 153 5.47 17.56 -4.72
CA ILE A 153 4.52 17.04 -5.72
C ILE A 153 5.29 16.47 -6.91
N TYR A 154 6.14 17.27 -7.56
CA TYR A 154 6.79 16.82 -8.78
C TYR A 154 7.91 15.81 -8.49
N GLY A 155 8.51 15.84 -7.29
CA GLY A 155 9.53 14.88 -6.88
C GLY A 155 9.03 13.43 -6.83
N TYR A 156 7.92 13.16 -6.15
CA TYR A 156 7.36 11.80 -6.10
C TYR A 156 6.90 11.33 -7.49
N GLN A 157 6.31 12.24 -8.28
CA GLN A 157 5.82 11.97 -9.62
C GLN A 157 6.97 11.59 -10.56
N PHE A 158 8.09 12.30 -10.47
CA PHE A 158 9.25 12.10 -11.32
C PHE A 158 10.05 10.84 -10.95
N ALA A 159 10.13 10.52 -9.66
CA ALA A 159 10.64 9.21 -9.20
C ALA A 159 9.79 8.04 -9.72
N ASN A 160 8.45 8.15 -9.71
CA ASN A 160 7.56 7.13 -10.28
C ASN A 160 7.73 6.98 -11.81
N ALA A 161 7.97 8.07 -12.54
CA ALA A 161 8.30 8.01 -13.96
C ALA A 161 9.64 7.32 -14.24
N ALA A 162 10.68 7.61 -13.44
CA ALA A 162 11.99 6.97 -13.52
C ALA A 162 11.94 5.47 -13.19
N GLU A 163 11.17 5.09 -12.17
CA GLU A 163 10.99 3.70 -11.75
C GLU A 163 10.39 2.82 -12.86
N LEU A 164 9.39 3.32 -13.59
CA LEU A 164 8.82 2.62 -14.75
C LEU A 164 9.84 2.41 -15.89
N MET A 165 10.92 3.19 -15.91
CA MET A 165 11.99 3.12 -16.91
C MET A 165 13.28 2.46 -16.38
N ARG A 166 13.28 1.94 -15.14
CA ARG A 166 14.43 1.21 -14.56
C ARG A 166 14.88 0.08 -15.50
N GLY A 167 16.16 0.10 -15.88
CA GLY A 167 16.75 -0.88 -16.80
C GLY A 167 16.48 -0.64 -18.29
N TYR A 168 15.79 0.45 -18.68
CA TYR A 168 15.59 0.79 -20.09
C TYR A 168 16.90 1.29 -20.74
N SER A 169 17.17 0.86 -21.97
CA SER A 169 18.44 1.14 -22.64
C SER A 169 18.67 2.64 -22.85
N GLY A 170 19.84 3.12 -22.38
CA GLY A 170 20.24 4.52 -22.43
C GLY A 170 19.63 5.43 -21.36
N PHE A 171 18.82 4.91 -20.42
CA PHE A 171 18.39 5.71 -19.27
C PHE A 171 19.52 5.80 -18.23
N ASP A 172 19.98 7.02 -17.94
CA ASP A 172 21.01 7.28 -16.93
C ASP A 172 20.36 7.35 -15.54
N LEU A 173 20.04 6.16 -15.00
CA LEU A 173 19.41 6.01 -13.70
C LEU A 173 20.28 6.57 -12.57
N ASP A 174 21.61 6.43 -12.64
CA ASP A 174 22.49 6.88 -11.56
C ASP A 174 22.58 8.41 -11.50
N ARG A 175 22.67 9.10 -12.64
CA ARG A 175 22.52 10.57 -12.67
C ARG A 175 21.15 11.00 -12.16
N PHE A 176 20.09 10.26 -12.50
CA PHE A 176 18.75 10.55 -12.02
C PHE A 176 18.63 10.38 -10.50
N LYS A 177 19.11 9.26 -9.93
CA LYS A 177 19.19 9.02 -8.47
C LYS A 177 19.96 10.16 -7.79
N ASN A 178 21.11 10.56 -8.34
CA ASN A 178 21.91 11.68 -7.82
C ASN A 178 21.17 13.01 -7.81
N MET A 179 20.44 13.36 -8.87
CA MET A 179 19.58 14.56 -8.91
C MET A 179 18.49 14.49 -7.82
N MET A 180 17.83 13.34 -7.67
CA MET A 180 16.78 13.16 -6.65
C MET A 180 17.32 13.27 -5.21
N LEU A 181 18.48 12.68 -4.93
CA LEU A 181 19.12 12.71 -3.62
C LEU A 181 19.70 14.08 -3.24
N ASN A 182 20.20 14.86 -4.21
CA ASN A 182 20.91 16.12 -3.94
C ASN A 182 20.06 17.39 -4.12
N ILE A 183 19.01 17.35 -4.94
CA ILE A 183 18.13 18.52 -5.18
C ILE A 183 16.79 18.36 -4.45
N PHE A 184 16.12 17.22 -4.62
CA PHE A 184 14.77 17.02 -4.08
C PHE A 184 14.80 16.66 -2.59
N TYR A 185 15.51 15.59 -2.21
CA TYR A 185 15.50 15.10 -0.83
C TYR A 185 15.84 16.18 0.22
N PRO A 186 16.88 17.03 0.07
CA PRO A 186 17.23 18.00 1.11
C PRO A 186 16.13 19.05 1.33
N MET A 187 15.45 19.47 0.27
CA MET A 187 14.31 20.40 0.36
C MET A 187 13.12 19.75 1.06
N ASN A 188 12.77 18.52 0.67
CA ASN A 188 11.65 17.79 1.28
C ASN A 188 11.91 17.48 2.78
N ASN A 189 13.13 17.08 3.10
CA ASN A 189 13.57 16.83 4.48
C ASN A 189 13.60 18.12 5.31
N ASN A 190 14.09 19.24 4.75
CA ASN A 190 14.05 20.54 5.44
C ASN A 190 12.61 20.96 5.76
N PHE A 191 11.67 20.75 4.83
CA PHE A 191 10.26 21.05 5.06
C PHE A 191 9.67 20.27 6.24
N LEU A 192 9.82 18.95 6.28
CA LEU A 192 9.21 18.12 7.32
C LEU A 192 9.79 18.34 8.73
N ASN A 193 11.01 18.89 8.84
CA ASN A 193 11.67 19.18 10.12
C ASN A 193 11.46 20.62 10.60
N ASN A 194 11.44 21.60 9.69
CA ASN A 194 11.48 23.03 10.03
C ASN A 194 10.25 23.82 9.56
N HIS A 195 9.35 23.22 8.77
CA HIS A 195 8.11 23.82 8.25
C HIS A 195 8.31 25.24 7.71
N ASN A 196 9.36 25.49 6.92
CA ASN A 196 9.73 26.81 6.38
C ASN A 196 9.68 27.92 7.46
N ASP A 197 10.25 27.63 8.63
CA ASP A 197 10.35 28.51 9.81
C ASP A 197 9.00 29.01 10.36
N ALA A 198 7.91 28.31 10.05
CA ALA A 198 6.58 28.55 10.59
C ALA A 198 6.22 27.55 11.69
N CYS A 199 5.13 27.79 12.42
CA CYS A 199 4.64 26.82 13.38
C CYS A 199 4.19 25.52 12.70
N ILE A 200 4.31 24.41 13.43
CA ILE A 200 4.13 23.04 12.90
C ILE A 200 2.77 22.76 12.25
N THR A 201 1.73 23.51 12.63
CA THR A 201 0.37 23.40 12.06
C THR A 201 0.04 24.44 10.99
N ASN A 202 0.97 25.34 10.64
CA ASN A 202 0.75 26.42 9.66
C ASN A 202 0.39 25.88 8.26
N TYR A 203 1.10 24.84 7.83
CA TYR A 203 0.92 24.25 6.52
C TYR A 203 -0.11 23.13 6.57
N TRP A 204 -1.00 23.12 5.58
CA TRP A 204 -2.03 22.11 5.43
C TRP A 204 -1.45 20.73 5.08
N ALA A 205 -2.15 19.65 5.44
CA ALA A 205 -1.74 18.26 5.21
C ALA A 205 -1.20 17.96 3.80
N ASN A 206 -1.77 18.56 2.74
CA ASN A 206 -1.26 18.37 1.37
C ASN A 206 0.24 18.75 1.20
N TRP A 207 0.75 19.73 1.97
CA TRP A 207 2.16 20.13 1.94
C TRP A 207 3.06 19.05 2.53
N ASP A 208 2.78 18.59 3.75
CA ASP A 208 3.53 17.51 4.38
C ASP A 208 3.45 16.24 3.51
N LEU A 209 2.25 15.86 3.07
CA LEU A 209 2.02 14.63 2.31
C LEU A 209 2.75 14.60 0.97
N CYS A 210 2.86 15.72 0.25
CA CYS A 210 3.67 15.73 -0.98
C CYS A 210 5.17 15.60 -0.69
N ASN A 211 5.65 16.20 0.41
CA ASN A 211 7.06 16.08 0.81
C ASN A 211 7.39 14.67 1.33
N MET A 212 6.47 14.05 2.09
CA MET A 212 6.54 12.66 2.52
C MET A 212 6.55 11.68 1.33
N ASN A 213 5.64 11.87 0.36
CA ASN A 213 5.60 11.09 -0.88
C ASN A 213 6.93 11.16 -1.64
N SER A 214 7.53 12.36 -1.72
CA SER A 214 8.82 12.55 -2.37
C SER A 214 9.93 11.79 -1.65
N ILE A 215 10.03 11.89 -0.32
CA ILE A 215 11.05 11.15 0.46
C ILE A 215 10.86 9.63 0.34
N LEU A 216 9.62 9.13 0.40
CA LEU A 216 9.33 7.69 0.23
C LEU A 216 9.71 7.20 -1.18
N ALA A 217 9.31 7.93 -2.22
CA ALA A 217 9.64 7.57 -3.60
C ALA A 217 11.14 7.67 -3.89
N ILE A 218 11.85 8.65 -3.32
CA ILE A 218 13.31 8.76 -3.42
C ILE A 218 13.98 7.59 -2.69
N GLY A 219 13.50 7.24 -1.49
CA GLY A 219 13.97 6.10 -0.72
C GLY A 219 13.85 4.79 -1.49
N ILE A 220 12.67 4.51 -2.06
CA ILE A 220 12.45 3.36 -2.95
C ILE A 220 13.39 3.44 -4.16
N LEU A 221 13.40 4.55 -4.91
CA LEU A 221 14.20 4.68 -6.14
C LEU A 221 15.68 4.37 -5.90
N CYS A 222 16.21 4.87 -4.78
CA CYS A 222 17.63 4.83 -4.46
C CYS A 222 18.04 3.64 -3.59
N ASP A 223 17.13 2.70 -3.33
CA ASP A 223 17.37 1.53 -2.46
C ASP A 223 17.78 1.94 -1.02
N ASP A 224 17.27 3.10 -0.55
CA ASP A 224 17.61 3.74 0.72
C ASP A 224 16.52 3.52 1.78
N GLN A 225 16.70 2.45 2.56
CA GLN A 225 15.77 2.06 3.61
C GLN A 225 15.65 3.09 4.75
N ALA A 226 16.66 3.95 4.96
CA ALA A 226 16.58 4.98 6.00
C ALA A 226 15.56 6.07 5.61
N LYS A 227 15.52 6.47 4.33
CA LYS A 227 14.51 7.41 3.80
C LYS A 227 13.10 6.79 3.75
N ILE A 228 12.99 5.50 3.41
CA ILE A 228 11.72 4.75 3.49
C ILE A 228 11.19 4.76 4.93
N ASN A 229 12.03 4.37 5.90
CA ASN A 229 11.69 4.35 7.33
C ASN A 229 11.34 5.74 7.86
N GLN A 230 12.08 6.79 7.46
CA GLN A 230 11.80 8.18 7.82
C GLN A 230 10.37 8.58 7.40
N ALA A 231 10.01 8.35 6.14
CA ALA A 231 8.71 8.76 5.62
C ALA A 231 7.57 7.99 6.32
N ILE A 232 7.71 6.67 6.49
CA ILE A 232 6.72 5.83 7.18
C ILE A 232 6.60 6.21 8.66
N ASN A 233 7.70 6.55 9.33
CA ASN A 233 7.67 7.06 10.69
C ASN A 233 6.94 8.41 10.76
N TYR A 234 7.13 9.31 9.79
CA TYR A 234 6.42 10.58 9.74
C TYR A 234 4.90 10.41 9.58
N PHE A 235 4.46 9.45 8.77
CA PHE A 235 3.03 9.12 8.64
C PHE A 235 2.40 8.71 9.98
N LYS A 236 3.13 7.92 10.80
CA LYS A 236 2.64 7.41 12.10
C LYS A 236 2.77 8.42 13.23
N ASN A 237 3.92 9.10 13.28
CA ASN A 237 4.42 9.84 14.47
C ASN A 237 4.86 11.28 14.17
N GLY A 238 4.67 11.77 12.94
CA GLY A 238 5.09 13.12 12.53
C GLY A 238 4.30 14.22 13.25
N ALA A 239 5.00 15.29 13.63
CA ALA A 239 4.40 16.41 14.35
C ALA A 239 3.51 17.30 13.46
N GLY A 240 3.77 17.35 12.15
CA GLY A 240 3.01 18.14 11.18
C GLY A 240 1.70 17.51 10.73
N ASN A 241 0.93 18.25 9.93
CA ASN A 241 -0.39 17.87 9.45
C ASN A 241 -0.42 16.69 8.46
N GLY A 242 0.74 16.17 8.01
CA GLY A 242 0.81 14.98 7.15
C GLY A 242 0.77 13.64 7.89
N SER A 243 0.98 13.62 9.21
CA SER A 243 0.77 12.40 9.99
C SER A 243 -0.72 12.06 10.05
N ILE A 244 -1.07 10.77 10.02
CA ILE A 244 -2.46 10.33 9.85
C ILE A 244 -3.39 10.83 10.97
N MET A 245 -2.86 11.00 12.19
CA MET A 245 -3.62 11.50 13.33
C MET A 245 -3.91 13.02 13.23
N ASN A 246 -3.04 13.78 12.57
CA ASN A 246 -3.22 15.23 12.37
C ASN A 246 -3.99 15.54 11.08
N ALA A 247 -3.79 14.76 10.02
CA ALA A 247 -4.53 14.84 8.76
C ALA A 247 -6.01 14.50 8.94
N ILE A 248 -6.31 13.55 9.83
CA ILE A 248 -7.65 13.01 10.10
C ILE A 248 -7.91 13.03 11.63
N PRO A 249 -8.13 14.22 12.22
CA PRO A 249 -8.15 14.38 13.68
C PRO A 249 -9.44 13.87 14.33
N PHE A 250 -10.58 13.91 13.63
CA PHE A 250 -11.89 13.61 14.22
C PHE A 250 -12.55 12.38 13.57
N LEU A 251 -13.00 11.45 14.41
CA LEU A 251 -13.87 10.35 14.01
C LEU A 251 -15.34 10.72 14.29
N HIS A 252 -16.24 10.24 13.45
CA HIS A 252 -17.68 10.45 13.56
C HIS A 252 -18.43 9.10 13.48
N SER A 253 -19.68 9.10 13.93
CA SER A 253 -20.58 7.94 13.81
C SER A 253 -20.78 7.51 12.36
N GLY A 254 -20.97 6.20 12.15
CA GLY A 254 -21.21 5.64 10.81
C GLY A 254 -19.94 5.40 9.99
N GLY A 255 -18.76 5.30 10.62
CA GLY A 255 -17.49 5.00 9.94
C GLY A 255 -16.97 6.14 9.07
N LEU A 256 -17.22 7.38 9.50
CA LEU A 256 -16.79 8.60 8.79
C LEU A 256 -15.72 9.32 9.61
N ALA A 257 -14.73 9.92 8.96
CA ALA A 257 -13.70 10.71 9.63
C ALA A 257 -13.45 12.04 8.92
N GLN A 258 -13.36 13.13 9.67
CA GLN A 258 -13.16 14.46 9.10
C GLN A 258 -11.70 14.63 8.67
N TRP A 259 -11.50 14.88 7.37
CA TRP A 259 -10.22 15.38 6.86
C TRP A 259 -10.03 16.84 7.25
N GLN A 260 -8.85 17.21 7.75
CA GLN A 260 -8.67 18.53 8.38
C GLN A 260 -8.88 19.72 7.41
N GLU A 261 -8.57 19.58 6.11
CA GLU A 261 -8.81 20.64 5.11
C GLU A 261 -10.29 20.82 4.72
N SER A 262 -11.22 20.02 5.26
CA SER A 262 -12.64 20.06 4.84
C SER A 262 -13.31 21.43 5.07
N GLY A 263 -12.86 22.20 6.06
CA GLY A 263 -13.35 23.56 6.33
C GLY A 263 -12.70 24.65 5.47
N ARG A 264 -11.66 24.31 4.68
CA ARG A 264 -10.97 25.22 3.76
C ARG A 264 -11.67 25.24 2.40
N ASP A 265 -11.55 24.15 1.65
CA ASP A 265 -12.21 23.90 0.37
C ASP A 265 -12.12 22.42 -0.01
N GLN A 266 -12.97 21.98 -0.92
CA GLN A 266 -13.03 20.58 -1.33
C GLN A 266 -11.97 20.20 -2.36
N GLY A 267 -11.42 21.17 -3.11
CA GLY A 267 -10.39 20.93 -4.11
C GLY A 267 -9.08 20.42 -3.49
N HIS A 268 -8.69 20.97 -2.33
CA HIS A 268 -7.54 20.49 -1.55
C HIS A 268 -7.89 19.32 -0.64
N THR A 269 -9.14 19.21 -0.17
CA THR A 269 -9.62 18.02 0.54
C THR A 269 -9.48 16.76 -0.34
N MET A 270 -9.85 16.83 -1.62
CA MET A 270 -9.61 15.73 -2.57
C MET A 270 -8.13 15.56 -2.96
N MET A 271 -7.34 16.63 -2.99
CA MET A 271 -5.87 16.51 -3.15
C MET A 271 -5.26 15.66 -2.03
N GLY A 272 -5.78 15.82 -0.80
CA GLY A 272 -5.44 15.00 0.36
C GLY A 272 -5.67 13.50 0.14
N VAL A 273 -6.82 13.12 -0.45
CA VAL A 273 -7.10 11.71 -0.84
C VAL A 273 -6.05 11.19 -1.82
N GLY A 274 -5.71 11.97 -2.86
CA GLY A 274 -4.72 11.58 -3.85
C GLY A 274 -3.32 11.40 -3.28
N LEU A 275 -2.86 12.33 -2.44
CA LEU A 275 -1.53 12.27 -1.84
C LEU A 275 -1.41 11.19 -0.77
N MET A 276 -2.41 11.06 0.12
CA MET A 276 -2.40 10.02 1.16
C MET A 276 -2.58 8.63 0.56
N GLY A 277 -3.40 8.48 -0.49
CA GLY A 277 -3.54 7.24 -1.25
C GLY A 277 -2.24 6.84 -1.95
N THR A 278 -1.59 7.79 -2.63
CA THR A 278 -0.26 7.57 -3.25
C THR A 278 0.76 7.10 -2.20
N PHE A 279 0.77 7.72 -1.02
CA PHE A 279 1.68 7.34 0.07
C PHE A 279 1.42 5.91 0.55
N CYS A 280 0.15 5.58 0.81
CA CYS A 280 -0.26 4.26 1.28
C CYS A 280 0.00 3.18 0.22
N GLU A 281 -0.15 3.47 -1.08
CA GLU A 281 0.12 2.49 -2.14
C GLU A 281 1.62 2.23 -2.33
N MET A 282 2.45 3.27 -2.33
CA MET A 282 3.91 3.09 -2.38
C MET A 282 4.41 2.33 -1.14
N ALA A 283 3.82 2.58 0.05
CA ALA A 283 4.14 1.81 1.25
C ALA A 283 3.65 0.35 1.15
N TRP A 284 2.43 0.13 0.66
CA TRP A 284 1.86 -1.21 0.46
C TRP A 284 2.72 -2.07 -0.47
N ASN A 285 3.20 -1.50 -1.57
CA ASN A 285 4.08 -2.19 -2.53
C ASN A 285 5.51 -2.43 -2.00
N GLN A 286 5.83 -1.93 -0.80
CA GLN A 286 7.00 -2.28 0.01
C GLN A 286 6.64 -3.12 1.26
N GLY A 287 5.46 -3.76 1.27
CA GLY A 287 5.00 -4.65 2.33
C GLY A 287 4.49 -3.96 3.60
N GLN A 288 4.11 -2.67 3.54
CA GLN A 288 3.71 -1.88 4.71
C GLN A 288 2.23 -1.48 4.62
N ASP A 289 1.36 -2.14 5.40
CA ASP A 289 -0.07 -1.80 5.45
C ASP A 289 -0.33 -0.50 6.23
N LEU A 290 -0.27 0.62 5.52
CA LEU A 290 -0.63 1.94 6.04
C LEU A 290 -2.11 2.30 5.79
N TYR A 291 -2.76 1.66 4.82
CA TYR A 291 -4.21 1.78 4.61
C TYR A 291 -4.99 1.25 5.81
N GLY A 292 -4.56 0.13 6.39
CA GLY A 292 -5.15 -0.48 7.60
C GLY A 292 -4.96 0.32 8.89
N TYR A 293 -4.06 1.31 8.90
CA TYR A 293 -3.63 1.98 10.12
C TYR A 293 -4.76 2.73 10.85
N SER A 294 -4.74 2.66 12.18
CA SER A 294 -5.77 3.24 13.07
C SER A 294 -7.20 2.78 12.70
N SER A 295 -7.37 1.47 12.44
CA SER A 295 -8.65 0.85 12.05
C SER A 295 -9.23 1.44 10.76
N ASN A 296 -8.45 1.39 9.67
CA ASN A 296 -8.80 1.97 8.37
C ASN A 296 -9.16 3.47 8.44
N ARG A 297 -8.49 4.27 9.29
CA ARG A 297 -8.84 5.71 9.50
C ARG A 297 -8.87 6.50 8.19
N PHE A 298 -7.98 6.18 7.26
CA PHE A 298 -7.95 6.81 5.94
C PHE A 298 -9.17 6.43 5.08
N MET A 299 -9.66 5.18 5.14
CA MET A 299 -10.92 4.76 4.48
C MET A 299 -12.10 5.60 4.95
N GLN A 300 -12.21 5.80 6.27
CA GLN A 300 -13.29 6.56 6.89
C GLN A 300 -13.26 8.03 6.45
N ALA A 301 -12.07 8.59 6.21
CA ALA A 301 -11.92 9.92 5.61
C ALA A 301 -12.29 9.94 4.12
N CYS A 302 -11.89 8.94 3.33
CA CYS A 302 -12.30 8.84 1.93
C CYS A 302 -13.83 8.74 1.78
N GLU A 303 -14.49 7.93 2.61
CA GLU A 303 -15.97 7.83 2.65
C GLU A 303 -16.63 9.16 3.04
N TYR A 304 -16.11 9.87 4.05
CA TYR A 304 -16.57 11.20 4.46
C TYR A 304 -16.47 12.22 3.31
N ILE A 305 -15.30 12.30 2.67
CA ILE A 305 -15.03 13.25 1.57
C ILE A 305 -15.90 12.92 0.36
N ALA A 306 -16.01 11.64 -0.01
CA ALA A 306 -16.85 11.20 -1.10
C ALA A 306 -18.32 11.53 -0.84
N LYS A 307 -18.85 11.20 0.34
CA LYS A 307 -20.23 11.48 0.75
C LYS A 307 -20.57 12.95 0.61
N TYR A 308 -19.71 13.84 1.13
CA TYR A 308 -19.95 15.28 1.05
C TYR A 308 -19.91 15.81 -0.39
N ASN A 309 -18.96 15.34 -1.20
CA ASN A 309 -18.78 15.79 -2.58
C ASN A 309 -19.74 15.13 -3.59
N LEU A 310 -20.49 14.10 -3.16
CA LEU A 310 -21.69 13.58 -3.83
C LEU A 310 -22.97 14.36 -3.47
N GLY A 311 -22.85 15.50 -2.77
CA GLY A 311 -23.97 16.39 -2.45
C GLY A 311 -24.65 16.12 -1.11
N GLN A 312 -24.32 15.03 -0.42
CA GLN A 312 -24.91 14.70 0.89
C GLN A 312 -24.27 15.51 2.03
N SER A 313 -24.97 15.59 3.17
CA SER A 313 -24.42 16.20 4.39
C SER A 313 -23.51 15.26 5.18
N VAL A 314 -22.52 15.83 5.86
CA VAL A 314 -21.63 15.16 6.82
C VAL A 314 -21.55 15.99 8.11
N PRO A 315 -21.30 15.38 9.28
CA PRO A 315 -20.99 16.13 10.50
C PRO A 315 -19.69 16.92 10.33
N PHE A 316 -19.49 17.96 11.13
CA PHE A 316 -18.23 18.69 11.16
C PHE A 316 -17.91 19.14 12.60
N THR A 317 -16.72 18.82 13.08
CA THR A 317 -16.15 19.32 14.32
C THR A 317 -15.23 20.50 14.02
N THR A 318 -15.37 21.58 14.78
CA THR A 318 -14.54 22.79 14.66
C THR A 318 -13.05 22.44 14.63
N TYR A 319 -12.41 22.65 13.48
CA TYR A 319 -10.97 22.48 13.32
C TYR A 319 -10.24 23.74 13.78
N ARG A 320 -9.09 23.56 14.43
CA ARG A 320 -8.26 24.64 15.00
C ARG A 320 -6.80 24.38 14.64
N TRP A 321 -6.06 25.44 14.30
CA TRP A 321 -4.63 25.37 14.00
C TRP A 321 -3.94 26.67 14.39
N GLY A 322 -2.62 26.62 14.61
CA GLY A 322 -1.77 27.81 14.64
C GLY A 322 -1.32 28.20 13.24
N SER A 323 -1.28 29.49 12.95
CA SER A 323 -0.89 30.08 11.67
C SER A 323 0.33 31.02 11.79
N GLY A 324 1.12 31.11 10.73
CA GLY A 324 2.35 31.89 10.65
C GLY A 324 3.48 31.36 11.56
N GLN A 325 4.48 32.21 11.80
CA GLN A 325 5.60 31.91 12.69
C GLN A 325 5.20 32.01 14.18
N ASN A 326 4.21 32.86 14.49
CA ASN A 326 3.80 33.18 15.87
C ASN A 326 2.67 32.27 16.42
N CYS A 327 2.39 31.12 15.77
CA CYS A 327 1.34 30.18 16.18
C CYS A 327 -0.07 30.80 16.34
N ALA A 328 -0.39 31.86 15.58
CA ALA A 328 -1.62 32.64 15.76
C ALA A 328 -2.86 31.76 15.55
N GLN A 329 -3.69 31.62 16.58
CA GLN A 329 -4.79 30.64 16.58
C GLN A 329 -5.87 30.99 15.57
N GLN A 330 -6.25 30.01 14.76
CA GLN A 330 -7.29 30.07 13.75
C GLN A 330 -8.33 28.97 13.97
N GLN A 331 -9.51 29.12 13.37
CA GLN A 331 -10.56 28.09 13.41
C GLN A 331 -11.40 28.06 12.14
N GLN A 332 -11.91 26.87 11.81
CA GLN A 332 -13.00 26.66 10.87
C GLN A 332 -14.12 25.95 11.65
N THR A 333 -15.34 26.50 11.62
CA THR A 333 -16.49 25.99 12.41
C THR A 333 -17.51 25.24 11.57
N ALA A 334 -17.33 25.19 10.24
CA ALA A 334 -18.19 24.47 9.31
C ALA A 334 -17.36 23.90 8.15
N ILE A 335 -17.91 22.87 7.50
CA ILE A 335 -17.38 22.33 6.24
C ILE A 335 -17.58 23.34 5.10
N SER A 336 -16.56 23.50 4.25
CA SER A 336 -16.59 24.46 3.14
C SER A 336 -17.34 23.90 1.93
N ALA A 337 -18.16 24.75 1.29
CA ALA A 337 -18.80 24.44 0.01
C ALA A 337 -17.92 24.81 -1.21
N ASN A 338 -16.78 25.47 -1.00
CA ASN A 338 -15.89 25.89 -2.08
C ASN A 338 -15.34 24.66 -2.83
N SER A 339 -15.38 24.71 -4.16
CA SER A 339 -15.00 23.60 -5.07
C SER A 339 -15.71 22.26 -4.79
N ARG A 340 -16.87 22.26 -4.13
CA ARG A 340 -17.59 21.03 -3.79
C ARG A 340 -17.99 20.27 -5.05
N GLY A 341 -17.58 19.00 -5.13
CA GLY A 341 -17.81 18.16 -6.29
C GLY A 341 -16.85 18.42 -7.47
N GLN A 342 -15.75 19.16 -7.27
CA GLN A 342 -14.64 19.20 -8.24
C GLN A 342 -14.02 17.81 -8.38
N ASP A 343 -13.95 17.29 -9.61
CA ASP A 343 -13.43 15.94 -9.85
C ASP A 343 -11.89 15.88 -9.90
N ARG A 344 -11.31 14.80 -9.36
CA ARG A 344 -9.87 14.47 -9.39
C ARG A 344 -9.66 12.96 -9.60
N PRO A 345 -8.53 12.51 -10.20
CA PRO A 345 -8.26 11.10 -10.51
C PRO A 345 -7.67 10.35 -9.30
N VAL A 346 -8.48 10.18 -8.25
CA VAL A 346 -8.02 9.64 -6.95
C VAL A 346 -8.83 8.45 -6.46
N TRP A 347 -9.97 8.15 -7.08
CA TRP A 347 -10.99 7.26 -6.53
C TRP A 347 -10.75 5.80 -6.91
N ALA A 348 -10.20 5.52 -8.11
CA ALA A 348 -9.91 4.14 -8.49
C ALA A 348 -8.81 3.51 -7.61
N LEU A 349 -7.83 4.31 -7.17
CA LEU A 349 -6.77 3.83 -6.27
C LEU A 349 -7.33 3.37 -4.91
N VAL A 350 -8.04 4.26 -4.21
CA VAL A 350 -8.59 3.93 -2.88
C VAL A 350 -9.69 2.87 -2.96
N HIS A 351 -10.47 2.82 -4.03
CA HIS A 351 -11.42 1.74 -4.29
C HIS A 351 -10.72 0.40 -4.55
N ALA A 352 -9.65 0.39 -5.35
CA ALA A 352 -8.88 -0.83 -5.63
C ALA A 352 -8.29 -1.43 -4.35
N HIS A 353 -7.82 -0.60 -3.42
CA HIS A 353 -7.41 -1.08 -2.12
C HIS A 353 -8.61 -1.57 -1.28
N TYR A 354 -9.52 -0.68 -0.87
CA TYR A 354 -10.52 -1.03 0.15
C TYR A 354 -11.61 -1.99 -0.37
N ALA A 355 -12.16 -1.77 -1.55
CA ALA A 355 -13.19 -2.65 -2.11
C ALA A 355 -12.59 -3.93 -2.70
N ALA A 356 -11.64 -3.80 -3.64
CA ALA A 356 -11.19 -4.95 -4.42
C ALA A 356 -10.12 -5.80 -3.69
N ARG A 357 -9.10 -5.19 -3.09
CA ARG A 357 -8.02 -5.90 -2.38
C ARG A 357 -8.43 -6.34 -0.96
N ARG A 358 -9.30 -5.58 -0.28
CA ARG A 358 -9.71 -5.86 1.12
C ARG A 358 -11.16 -6.33 1.30
N GLY A 359 -12.01 -6.31 0.26
CA GLY A 359 -13.40 -6.76 0.35
C GLY A 359 -14.31 -5.88 1.20
N LEU A 360 -13.91 -4.65 1.52
CA LEU A 360 -14.65 -3.77 2.43
C LEU A 360 -15.76 -3.00 1.71
N SER A 361 -16.88 -2.81 2.40
CA SER A 361 -17.99 -1.98 1.91
C SER A 361 -17.62 -0.50 1.97
N VAL A 362 -17.42 0.11 0.80
CA VAL A 362 -17.08 1.54 0.64
C VAL A 362 -18.05 2.23 -0.33
N PRO A 363 -19.31 2.44 0.07
CA PRO A 363 -20.39 2.83 -0.84
C PRO A 363 -20.20 4.22 -1.43
N ASN A 364 -19.67 5.20 -0.67
CA ASN A 364 -19.48 6.55 -1.20
C ASN A 364 -18.25 6.62 -2.13
N ILE A 365 -17.16 5.92 -1.81
CA ILE A 365 -16.00 5.77 -2.70
C ILE A 365 -16.42 5.10 -4.02
N THR A 366 -17.20 4.02 -3.94
CA THR A 366 -17.73 3.30 -5.12
C THR A 366 -18.62 4.20 -5.97
N ALA A 367 -19.53 4.96 -5.35
CA ALA A 367 -20.37 5.92 -6.05
C ALA A 367 -19.55 7.03 -6.72
N TYR A 368 -18.51 7.54 -6.06
CA TYR A 368 -17.63 8.56 -6.65
C TYR A 368 -16.83 8.02 -7.84
N LEU A 369 -16.21 6.84 -7.70
CA LEU A 369 -15.50 6.18 -8.79
C LEU A 369 -16.42 5.97 -10.01
N ASN A 370 -17.65 5.51 -9.79
CA ASN A 370 -18.62 5.30 -10.87
C ASN A 370 -19.02 6.60 -11.57
N ARG A 371 -18.96 7.75 -10.90
CA ARG A 371 -19.19 9.08 -11.49
C ARG A 371 -18.02 9.55 -12.36
N VAL A 372 -16.77 9.30 -11.97
CA VAL A 372 -15.58 9.92 -12.61
C VAL A 372 -14.84 9.02 -13.61
N ARG A 373 -15.10 7.71 -13.62
CA ARG A 373 -14.39 6.77 -14.51
C ARG A 373 -14.80 6.95 -15.99
N PRO A 374 -13.88 6.79 -16.96
CA PRO A 374 -12.47 6.51 -16.79
C PRO A 374 -11.66 7.75 -16.37
N GLU A 375 -10.92 7.61 -15.26
CA GLU A 375 -10.04 8.67 -14.74
C GLU A 375 -8.85 8.89 -15.69
N GLY A 376 -8.60 10.13 -16.09
CA GLY A 376 -7.38 10.57 -16.80
C GLY A 376 -6.25 10.96 -15.85
N GLY A 377 -5.31 11.77 -16.32
CA GLY A 377 -4.18 12.28 -15.52
C GLY A 377 -3.80 13.73 -15.85
N GLY A 378 -2.51 14.09 -15.78
CA GLY A 378 -2.07 15.44 -16.16
C GLY A 378 -2.50 15.82 -17.57
N GLY A 379 -3.14 16.99 -17.70
CA GLY A 379 -3.78 17.45 -18.93
C GLY A 379 -5.28 17.14 -19.05
N ASP A 380 -5.85 16.26 -18.21
CA ASP A 380 -7.30 15.96 -18.19
C ASP A 380 -8.10 16.84 -17.21
N TYR A 381 -7.46 17.45 -16.22
CA TYR A 381 -8.12 18.16 -15.11
C TYR A 381 -7.80 19.67 -15.09
N GLY A 382 -7.71 20.26 -16.29
CA GLY A 382 -7.38 21.68 -16.51
C GLY A 382 -5.89 21.94 -16.75
N SER A 383 -5.57 23.16 -17.17
CA SER A 383 -4.22 23.60 -17.57
C SER A 383 -3.41 24.23 -16.44
N ALA A 384 -4.02 24.49 -15.28
CA ALA A 384 -3.32 24.95 -14.07
C ALA A 384 -2.71 23.77 -13.32
N SER A 385 -1.73 24.04 -12.46
CA SER A 385 -0.99 23.03 -11.69
C SER A 385 -1.87 22.11 -10.84
N GLY A 386 -3.05 22.56 -10.41
CA GLY A 386 -4.03 21.71 -9.72
C GLY A 386 -4.45 20.46 -10.51
N GLY A 387 -4.47 20.54 -11.84
CA GLY A 387 -4.72 19.40 -12.73
C GLY A 387 -3.55 18.42 -12.87
N PHE A 388 -2.41 18.71 -12.22
CA PHE A 388 -1.17 17.94 -12.25
C PHE A 388 -0.69 17.54 -10.84
N ASP A 389 -1.47 17.80 -9.78
CA ASP A 389 -1.16 17.38 -8.40
C ASP A 389 -1.11 15.84 -8.24
N GLN A 390 -1.75 15.09 -9.15
CA GLN A 390 -1.81 13.62 -9.17
C GLN A 390 -1.49 13.09 -10.57
N LEU A 391 -0.70 12.01 -10.67
CA LEU A 391 -0.40 11.33 -11.95
C LEU A 391 -1.64 10.75 -12.65
N GLY A 392 -2.61 10.29 -11.87
CA GLY A 392 -3.89 9.78 -12.36
C GLY A 392 -3.79 8.47 -13.15
N PHE A 393 -4.69 8.31 -14.12
CA PHE A 393 -4.97 7.08 -14.86
C PHE A 393 -5.37 5.89 -13.98
N GLY A 394 -5.97 6.16 -12.82
CA GLY A 394 -6.30 5.13 -11.82
C GLY A 394 -7.26 4.05 -12.34
N THR A 395 -8.17 4.38 -13.26
CA THR A 395 -9.04 3.38 -13.91
C THR A 395 -8.26 2.39 -14.78
N LEU A 396 -7.16 2.82 -15.41
CA LEU A 396 -6.25 1.93 -16.14
C LEU A 396 -5.35 1.17 -15.15
N ALA A 397 -4.71 1.89 -14.24
CA ALA A 397 -3.69 1.36 -13.35
C ALA A 397 -4.21 0.42 -12.27
N HIS A 398 -5.21 0.85 -11.49
CA HIS A 398 -5.56 0.20 -10.21
C HIS A 398 -6.81 -0.68 -10.29
N THR A 399 -7.62 -0.59 -11.34
CA THR A 399 -8.75 -1.53 -11.52
C THR A 399 -8.25 -2.98 -11.54
N GLN A 400 -8.85 -3.81 -10.70
CA GLN A 400 -8.55 -5.23 -10.55
C GLN A 400 -9.46 -6.08 -11.45
N THR A 401 -8.90 -7.16 -12.01
CA THR A 401 -9.56 -7.99 -13.04
C THR A 401 -10.75 -8.71 -12.47
N GLY A 402 -11.95 -8.21 -12.76
CA GLY A 402 -13.17 -8.81 -12.27
C GLY A 402 -13.27 -8.71 -10.76
N GLY A 403 -13.69 -7.54 -10.30
CA GLY A 403 -14.80 -7.54 -9.35
C GLY A 403 -16.01 -8.25 -9.98
N SER A 404 -15.98 -9.59 -10.00
CA SER A 404 -17.14 -10.30 -9.50
C SER A 404 -17.33 -9.85 -8.05
N SER A 405 -18.47 -10.16 -7.45
CA SER A 405 -18.32 -10.60 -6.08
C SER A 405 -17.38 -11.81 -6.12
N THR A 406 -16.10 -11.64 -5.75
CA THR A 406 -15.51 -12.60 -4.80
C THR A 406 -16.60 -12.72 -3.75
N PRO A 407 -17.33 -13.85 -3.64
CA PRO A 407 -18.66 -13.87 -3.02
C PRO A 407 -18.51 -13.63 -1.52
N ALA A 408 -18.45 -12.34 -1.15
CA ALA A 408 -17.62 -11.73 -0.09
C ALA A 408 -16.16 -12.24 0.10
N VAL A 409 -15.69 -13.27 -0.64
CA VAL A 409 -15.01 -14.43 -0.01
C VAL A 409 -15.53 -14.58 1.42
N GLY A 410 -16.85 -14.81 1.52
CA GLY A 410 -17.61 -14.79 2.75
C GLY A 410 -16.87 -15.63 3.75
N ILE A 411 -16.71 -15.10 4.95
CA ILE A 411 -15.93 -15.75 6.01
C ILE A 411 -16.44 -17.20 6.12
N ASN A 412 -15.62 -18.16 5.71
CA ASN A 412 -16.03 -19.55 5.64
C ASN A 412 -15.51 -20.27 6.87
N ARG A 413 -16.31 -21.19 7.39
CA ARG A 413 -15.84 -22.28 8.22
C ARG A 413 -15.87 -23.55 7.38
N VAL A 414 -14.84 -24.38 7.51
CA VAL A 414 -14.75 -25.67 6.83
C VAL A 414 -15.21 -26.74 7.82
N GLN A 415 -16.48 -27.14 7.73
CA GLN A 415 -17.12 -28.10 8.62
C GLN A 415 -16.80 -29.52 8.18
N SER A 416 -16.50 -30.43 9.12
CA SER A 416 -16.29 -31.84 8.79
C SER A 416 -17.59 -32.50 8.29
N TYR A 417 -17.48 -33.40 7.31
CA TYR A 417 -18.64 -34.13 6.79
C TYR A 417 -19.22 -35.10 7.82
N ASN A 418 -18.34 -35.89 8.46
CA ASN A 418 -18.68 -36.96 9.40
C ASN A 418 -18.66 -36.54 10.88
N PHE A 419 -18.06 -35.40 11.22
CA PHE A 419 -18.16 -34.77 12.55
C PHE A 419 -18.80 -33.39 12.43
N THR A 420 -20.13 -33.34 12.33
CA THR A 420 -20.87 -32.12 11.95
C THR A 420 -20.85 -31.00 13.00
N ASP A 421 -20.45 -31.31 14.23
CA ASP A 421 -20.18 -30.34 15.30
C ASP A 421 -18.81 -29.62 15.12
N ARG A 422 -17.92 -30.14 14.26
CA ARG A 422 -16.51 -29.73 14.18
C ARG A 422 -16.15 -28.95 12.93
N TYR A 423 -15.19 -28.02 13.10
CA TYR A 423 -14.69 -27.14 12.06
C TYR A 423 -13.17 -27.09 12.07
N VAL A 424 -12.55 -26.99 10.88
CA VAL A 424 -11.10 -26.76 10.71
C VAL A 424 -10.71 -25.44 11.37
N ARG A 425 -9.69 -25.46 12.25
CA ARG A 425 -9.24 -24.32 13.06
C ARG A 425 -7.72 -24.30 13.32
N HIS A 426 -7.21 -23.15 13.81
CA HIS A 426 -5.79 -22.80 14.10
C HIS A 426 -4.81 -23.93 14.39
N ILE A 427 -4.51 -24.38 15.62
CA ILE A 427 -4.24 -23.71 16.92
C ILE A 427 -2.74 -23.75 17.22
N ASP A 428 -2.13 -22.73 17.85
CA ASP A 428 -0.68 -22.71 18.10
C ASP A 428 0.16 -23.03 16.83
N TYR A 429 -0.39 -22.63 15.67
CA TYR A 429 0.05 -22.92 14.30
C TYR A 429 -0.15 -24.36 13.76
N ASP A 430 -0.74 -25.30 14.52
CA ASP A 430 -1.05 -26.70 14.17
C ASP A 430 -2.55 -26.97 13.94
N VAL A 431 -2.92 -27.52 12.78
CA VAL A 431 -4.29 -27.42 12.23
C VAL A 431 -5.15 -28.65 12.52
N ARG A 432 -6.37 -28.44 13.01
CA ARG A 432 -7.25 -29.49 13.54
C ARG A 432 -8.74 -29.21 13.40
N ILE A 433 -9.60 -30.20 13.64
CA ILE A 433 -11.06 -30.07 13.70
C ILE A 433 -11.61 -30.13 15.14
N ASP A 434 -12.19 -29.02 15.60
CA ASP A 434 -12.78 -28.93 16.95
C ASP A 434 -14.23 -28.39 16.92
N PRO A 435 -15.06 -28.77 17.91
CA PRO A 435 -16.33 -28.10 18.20
C PRO A 435 -16.08 -26.77 18.92
N ASP A 436 -17.12 -25.93 19.00
CA ASP A 436 -17.18 -24.73 19.88
C ASP A 436 -15.94 -23.81 19.84
N VAL A 437 -15.33 -23.68 18.66
CA VAL A 437 -14.08 -22.95 18.45
C VAL A 437 -14.17 -21.50 18.96
N SER A 438 -13.29 -21.16 19.89
CA SER A 438 -13.12 -19.83 20.47
C SER A 438 -11.61 -19.47 20.54
N PRO A 439 -11.18 -18.27 20.08
CA PRO A 439 -11.97 -17.27 19.36
C PRO A 439 -12.51 -17.84 18.03
N ALA A 440 -13.70 -17.41 17.62
CA ALA A 440 -14.40 -18.01 16.47
C ALA A 440 -13.63 -17.81 15.16
N GLU A 441 -12.87 -16.72 15.08
CA GLU A 441 -11.96 -16.33 14.03
C GLU A 441 -10.88 -17.40 13.73
N ASP A 442 -10.56 -18.26 14.70
CA ASP A 442 -9.60 -19.35 14.49
C ASP A 442 -10.10 -20.44 13.55
N ALA A 443 -11.42 -20.55 13.36
CA ALA A 443 -12.07 -21.43 12.38
C ALA A 443 -12.60 -20.68 11.15
N GLN A 444 -12.17 -19.43 10.95
CA GLN A 444 -12.63 -18.56 9.88
C GLN A 444 -11.57 -18.40 8.79
N TRP A 445 -11.97 -18.69 7.55
CA TRP A 445 -11.09 -18.84 6.41
C TRP A 445 -11.59 -18.08 5.18
N ARG A 446 -10.65 -17.46 4.46
CA ARG A 446 -10.88 -16.95 3.11
C ARG A 446 -10.39 -18.00 2.11
N LEU A 447 -11.30 -18.53 1.29
CA LEU A 447 -10.96 -19.37 0.14
C LEU A 447 -10.51 -18.44 -1.01
N ALA A 448 -9.24 -18.04 -0.96
CA ALA A 448 -8.60 -17.22 -1.99
C ALA A 448 -8.31 -18.04 -3.26
N PRO A 449 -8.08 -17.42 -4.43
CA PRO A 449 -7.53 -18.11 -5.59
C PRO A 449 -6.21 -18.81 -5.24
N GLY A 450 -5.94 -19.97 -5.86
CA GLY A 450 -4.74 -20.75 -5.60
C GLY A 450 -3.44 -19.98 -5.87
N LEU A 451 -2.51 -20.04 -4.92
CA LEU A 451 -1.22 -19.32 -4.97
C LEU A 451 -0.30 -19.80 -6.11
N SER A 452 -0.27 -21.11 -6.41
CA SER A 452 0.49 -21.64 -7.56
C SER A 452 -0.36 -21.81 -8.82
N ASN A 453 -1.69 -21.75 -8.70
CA ASN A 453 -2.62 -21.85 -9.82
C ASN A 453 -3.89 -21.05 -9.53
N SER A 454 -4.07 -19.93 -10.21
CA SER A 454 -5.21 -19.03 -10.05
C SER A 454 -6.41 -19.36 -10.93
N ALA A 455 -6.39 -20.49 -11.65
CA ALA A 455 -7.52 -20.94 -12.46
C ALA A 455 -8.75 -21.27 -11.60
N SER A 456 -9.95 -21.17 -12.19
CA SER A 456 -11.20 -21.50 -11.50
C SER A 456 -11.19 -22.95 -10.99
N GLY A 457 -11.57 -23.14 -9.73
CA GLY A 457 -11.53 -24.43 -9.03
C GLY A 457 -10.27 -24.68 -8.21
N TYR A 458 -9.25 -23.83 -8.29
CA TYR A 458 -8.07 -23.89 -7.42
C TYR A 458 -8.14 -22.82 -6.33
N VAL A 459 -7.82 -23.20 -5.09
CA VAL A 459 -7.93 -22.34 -3.91
C VAL A 459 -6.71 -22.45 -2.99
N SER A 460 -6.45 -21.37 -2.26
CA SER A 460 -5.57 -21.34 -1.11
C SER A 460 -6.38 -20.85 0.10
N ILE A 461 -6.21 -21.50 1.25
CA ILE A 461 -7.08 -21.31 2.42
C ILE A 461 -6.37 -20.37 3.41
N GLU A 462 -6.71 -19.08 3.36
CA GLU A 462 -6.09 -18.02 4.18
C GLU A 462 -6.84 -17.82 5.51
N SER A 463 -6.12 -17.60 6.61
CA SER A 463 -6.70 -17.27 7.92
C SER A 463 -7.35 -15.88 7.94
N VAL A 464 -8.49 -15.75 8.61
CA VAL A 464 -9.20 -14.47 8.75
C VAL A 464 -8.51 -13.54 9.74
N ASN A 465 -8.10 -14.03 10.91
CA ASN A 465 -7.42 -13.27 11.97
C ASN A 465 -5.88 -13.22 11.83
N PHE A 466 -5.27 -14.08 11.01
CA PHE A 466 -3.86 -13.99 10.61
C PHE A 466 -3.73 -13.81 9.08
N PRO A 467 -4.08 -12.63 8.51
CA PRO A 467 -3.91 -12.37 7.09
C PRO A 467 -2.48 -12.64 6.60
N GLY A 468 -2.35 -13.12 5.36
CA GLY A 468 -1.08 -13.58 4.80
C GLY A 468 -0.61 -14.94 5.31
N HIS A 469 -1.31 -15.57 6.26
CA HIS A 469 -1.06 -16.96 6.66
C HIS A 469 -2.08 -17.91 6.04
N TYR A 470 -1.61 -19.07 5.60
CA TYR A 470 -2.39 -20.06 4.86
C TYR A 470 -2.25 -21.44 5.48
N LEU A 471 -3.26 -22.29 5.27
CA LEU A 471 -3.10 -23.73 5.42
C LEU A 471 -2.07 -24.23 4.41
N ARG A 472 -0.94 -24.70 4.91
CA ARG A 472 0.16 -25.25 4.12
C ARG A 472 0.44 -26.67 4.63
N HIS A 473 0.64 -27.62 3.72
CA HIS A 473 1.17 -28.92 4.11
C HIS A 473 2.71 -28.94 4.11
N ALA A 474 3.29 -29.71 5.02
CA ALA A 474 4.71 -30.05 5.05
C ALA A 474 4.85 -31.43 5.70
N ASP A 475 5.66 -32.33 5.13
CA ASP A 475 5.81 -33.73 5.59
C ASP A 475 4.47 -34.48 5.81
N TYR A 476 3.46 -34.13 4.98
CA TYR A 476 2.07 -34.61 5.02
C TYR A 476 1.23 -34.16 6.24
N ASP A 477 1.75 -33.24 7.05
CA ASP A 477 1.05 -32.59 8.16
C ASP A 477 0.61 -31.16 7.77
N PHE A 478 -0.35 -30.56 8.49
CA PHE A 478 -0.85 -29.21 8.18
C PHE A 478 -0.53 -28.18 9.26
N ALA A 479 0.08 -27.07 8.83
CA ALA A 479 0.35 -25.92 9.66
C ALA A 479 -0.27 -24.63 9.09
N LEU A 480 -0.53 -23.66 9.96
CA LEU A 480 -0.82 -22.29 9.57
C LEU A 480 0.51 -21.54 9.38
N VAL A 481 0.89 -21.24 8.14
CA VAL A 481 2.22 -20.67 7.83
C VAL A 481 2.08 -19.34 7.06
N GLN A 482 2.89 -18.35 7.40
CA GLN A 482 2.97 -17.10 6.64
C GLN A 482 3.53 -17.34 5.24
N ASN A 483 2.90 -16.77 4.21
CA ASN A 483 3.36 -16.88 2.83
C ASN A 483 4.73 -16.20 2.64
N ASP A 484 5.76 -17.01 2.35
CA ASP A 484 7.14 -16.58 2.09
C ASP A 484 7.39 -16.14 0.63
N GLY A 485 6.37 -16.25 -0.24
CA GLY A 485 6.45 -15.91 -1.66
C GLY A 485 7.16 -16.96 -2.52
N SER A 486 7.62 -18.08 -1.95
CA SER A 486 8.30 -19.13 -2.70
C SER A 486 7.33 -19.97 -3.53
N ALA A 487 7.82 -20.48 -4.67
CA ALA A 487 7.06 -21.41 -5.51
C ALA A 487 6.70 -22.72 -4.76
N GLN A 488 7.54 -23.14 -3.80
CA GLN A 488 7.27 -24.29 -2.96
C GLN A 488 6.10 -24.02 -2.00
N PHE A 489 6.11 -22.89 -1.27
CA PHE A 489 4.96 -22.48 -0.46
C PHE A 489 3.68 -22.42 -1.29
N ALA A 490 3.75 -21.77 -2.47
CA ALA A 490 2.61 -21.64 -3.36
C ALA A 490 2.05 -23.01 -3.79
N ALA A 491 2.91 -23.99 -4.05
CA ALA A 491 2.51 -25.36 -4.37
C ALA A 491 1.93 -26.10 -3.15
N ASP A 492 2.53 -25.95 -1.97
CA ASP A 492 2.12 -26.59 -0.73
C ASP A 492 0.82 -26.04 -0.12
N ALA A 493 0.47 -24.80 -0.47
CA ALA A 493 -0.72 -24.10 0.03
C ALA A 493 -1.84 -23.98 -1.04
N THR A 494 -1.74 -24.68 -2.17
CA THR A 494 -2.77 -24.65 -3.23
C THR A 494 -3.46 -26.01 -3.38
N PHE A 495 -4.80 -25.98 -3.44
CA PHE A 495 -5.64 -27.16 -3.53
C PHE A 495 -6.66 -27.00 -4.65
N ARG A 496 -6.87 -28.06 -5.43
CA ARG A 496 -8.00 -28.16 -6.35
C ARG A 496 -9.24 -28.57 -5.55
N ARG A 497 -10.25 -27.71 -5.53
CA ARG A 497 -11.56 -28.04 -4.99
C ARG A 497 -12.27 -28.99 -5.95
N VAL A 498 -12.63 -30.17 -5.45
CA VAL A 498 -13.41 -31.18 -6.18
C VAL A 498 -14.70 -31.49 -5.42
N ALA A 499 -15.62 -32.23 -6.06
CA ALA A 499 -16.79 -32.77 -5.38
C ALA A 499 -16.36 -33.66 -4.21
N GLY A 500 -17.12 -33.64 -3.11
CA GLY A 500 -16.79 -34.40 -1.91
C GLY A 500 -16.69 -35.90 -2.18
N LEU A 501 -15.63 -36.54 -1.67
CA LEU A 501 -15.33 -37.94 -1.95
C LEU A 501 -16.35 -38.91 -1.33
N ALA A 502 -17.00 -38.54 -0.22
CA ALA A 502 -18.11 -39.29 0.38
C ALA A 502 -19.50 -38.77 0.01
N ASP A 503 -19.60 -37.52 -0.45
CA ASP A 503 -20.85 -36.86 -0.83
C ASP A 503 -20.59 -35.78 -1.90
N SER A 504 -21.14 -35.98 -3.10
CA SER A 504 -20.94 -35.06 -4.23
C SER A 504 -21.54 -33.67 -4.02
N ALA A 505 -22.44 -33.47 -3.06
CA ALA A 505 -22.95 -32.15 -2.68
C ALA A 505 -22.02 -31.39 -1.72
N ALA A 506 -21.06 -32.09 -1.11
CA ALA A 506 -20.00 -31.54 -0.28
C ALA A 506 -18.72 -31.28 -1.10
N VAL A 507 -17.60 -30.96 -0.45
CA VAL A 507 -16.32 -30.64 -1.13
C VAL A 507 -15.17 -31.45 -0.57
N SER A 508 -14.17 -31.72 -1.41
CA SER A 508 -12.86 -32.22 -1.01
C SER A 508 -11.76 -31.36 -1.64
N PHE A 509 -10.60 -31.29 -0.99
CA PHE A 509 -9.48 -30.44 -1.40
C PHE A 509 -8.28 -31.31 -1.79
N GLN A 510 -8.06 -31.49 -3.08
CA GLN A 510 -6.96 -32.27 -3.65
C GLN A 510 -5.69 -31.41 -3.74
N SER A 511 -4.53 -31.91 -3.32
CA SER A 511 -3.27 -31.16 -3.48
C SER A 511 -2.87 -31.01 -4.95
N VAL A 512 -2.27 -29.88 -5.31
CA VAL A 512 -1.73 -29.66 -6.67
C VAL A 512 -0.36 -30.28 -6.89
N ASN A 513 0.45 -30.46 -5.83
CA ASN A 513 1.78 -31.05 -5.92
C ASN A 513 1.85 -32.52 -5.45
N PHE A 514 0.79 -33.01 -4.79
CA PHE A 514 0.59 -34.44 -4.47
C PHE A 514 -0.83 -34.85 -4.90
N THR A 515 -1.01 -35.06 -6.20
CA THR A 515 -2.33 -35.21 -6.82
C THR A 515 -3.12 -36.46 -6.42
N ASP A 516 -2.47 -37.44 -5.79
CA ASP A 516 -3.07 -38.62 -5.17
C ASP A 516 -3.68 -38.34 -3.78
N ARG A 517 -3.48 -37.13 -3.22
CA ARG A 517 -3.78 -36.81 -1.82
C ARG A 517 -4.77 -35.66 -1.65
N TYR A 518 -5.45 -35.70 -0.51
CA TYR A 518 -6.48 -34.75 -0.12
C TYR A 518 -6.21 -34.22 1.29
N ILE A 519 -6.67 -33.00 1.57
CA ILE A 519 -6.87 -32.57 2.96
C ILE A 519 -7.89 -33.52 3.58
N ARG A 520 -7.51 -34.16 4.69
CA ARG A 520 -8.41 -34.95 5.54
C ARG A 520 -8.13 -34.66 7.01
N HIS A 521 -9.00 -35.09 7.91
CA HIS A 521 -8.65 -35.21 9.32
C HIS A 521 -8.24 -36.65 9.72
N SER A 522 -7.49 -36.78 10.80
CA SER A 522 -7.06 -38.05 11.42
C SER A 522 -6.81 -37.78 12.89
N ASP A 523 -7.47 -38.50 13.81
CA ASP A 523 -7.40 -38.21 15.25
C ASP A 523 -7.64 -36.71 15.56
N TYR A 524 -8.52 -36.10 14.76
CA TYR A 524 -8.86 -34.68 14.68
C TYR A 524 -7.78 -33.72 14.14
N LEU A 525 -6.54 -34.13 13.90
CA LEU A 525 -5.51 -33.32 13.22
C LEU A 525 -5.71 -33.32 11.70
N LEU A 526 -5.37 -32.24 10.99
CA LEU A 526 -5.40 -32.20 9.52
C LEU A 526 -4.14 -32.80 8.92
N ARG A 527 -4.33 -33.63 7.89
CA ARG A 527 -3.26 -34.34 7.18
C ARG A 527 -3.46 -34.31 5.67
N LEU A 528 -2.37 -34.47 4.92
CA LEU A 528 -2.39 -34.65 3.47
C LEU A 528 -2.12 -36.11 3.10
N ASP A 529 -3.18 -36.88 2.84
CA ASP A 529 -3.10 -38.33 2.62
C ASP A 529 -4.04 -38.81 1.49
N PRO A 530 -3.85 -40.04 0.96
CA PRO A 530 -4.81 -40.71 0.09
C PRO A 530 -6.15 -40.98 0.79
N ALA A 531 -7.21 -41.18 -0.01
CA ALA A 531 -8.59 -41.34 0.46
C ALA A 531 -9.23 -42.65 -0.04
N ASP A 532 -8.53 -43.77 0.16
CA ASP A 532 -8.84 -45.05 -0.47
C ASP A 532 -9.97 -45.84 0.23
N THR A 533 -10.24 -45.57 1.51
CA THR A 533 -11.32 -46.20 2.29
C THR A 533 -12.54 -45.28 2.42
N ASP A 534 -13.72 -45.83 2.74
CA ASP A 534 -14.92 -45.01 2.99
C ASP A 534 -14.73 -44.02 4.14
N THR A 535 -14.02 -44.44 5.20
CA THR A 535 -13.64 -43.57 6.32
C THR A 535 -12.75 -42.42 5.83
N ALA A 536 -11.69 -42.71 5.08
CA ALA A 536 -10.79 -41.67 4.59
C ALA A 536 -11.46 -40.72 3.58
N ARG A 537 -12.42 -41.22 2.78
CA ARG A 537 -13.28 -40.36 1.94
C ARG A 537 -14.18 -39.45 2.77
N ALA A 538 -14.77 -39.96 3.85
CA ALA A 538 -15.57 -39.16 4.77
C ALA A 538 -14.73 -38.11 5.52
N ASP A 539 -13.52 -38.48 5.96
CA ASP A 539 -12.58 -37.58 6.63
C ASP A 539 -12.01 -36.49 5.71
N ALA A 540 -11.93 -36.78 4.40
CA ALA A 540 -11.52 -35.84 3.36
C ALA A 540 -12.68 -35.01 2.78
N THR A 541 -13.92 -35.20 3.27
CA THR A 541 -15.11 -34.49 2.79
C THR A 541 -15.52 -33.41 3.80
N PHE A 542 -15.87 -32.23 3.30
CA PHE A 542 -16.20 -31.06 4.12
C PHE A 542 -17.41 -30.31 3.57
N ARG A 543 -18.12 -29.60 4.44
CA ARG A 543 -19.14 -28.60 4.07
C ARG A 543 -18.55 -27.21 4.25
N ILE A 544 -18.82 -26.31 3.32
CA ILE A 544 -18.41 -24.90 3.41
C ILE A 544 -19.60 -24.11 3.93
N THR A 545 -19.46 -23.52 5.12
CA THR A 545 -20.51 -22.77 5.82
C THR A 545 -20.07 -21.34 6.07
N SER A 546 -20.94 -20.36 5.85
CA SER A 546 -20.73 -18.95 6.21
C SER A 546 -21.05 -18.66 7.67
#